data_AF-A0A367MCP2-F1
#
_entry.id   AF-A0A367MCP2-F1
#
_cell.length_a   1.000
_cell.length_b   1.000
_cell.length_c   1.000
_cell.angle_alpha   90.00
_cell.angle_beta   90.00
_cell.angle_gamma   90.00
#
_symmetry.space_group_name_H-M   'P 1'
#
loop_
_entity.id
_entity.type
_entity.pdbx_description
1 polymer ?
#
loop_
_entity_poly.entity_id
_entity_poly.type
_entity_poly.pdbx_seq_one_letter_code
_entity_poly.pdbx_strand_id
1 'polypeptide(L)'
;MRAPVFLLSASRQNLGRLLLIRILVLAAQAGAASVAFPAISCGIYGYPLEQAAAIAVEEVCRQRPAHSSLEEIVLVAFDSSMAERYQRLLGERPVAR
;
A
#
# COMPACT_ATOMS: atom_id res chain seq x y z
N MET A 1 -2.44 26.07 -14.13
CA MET A 1 -2.47 24.62 -14.44
C MET A 1 -1.21 23.98 -13.87
N ARG A 2 -1.31 23.21 -12.77
CA ARG A 2 -0.17 22.43 -12.25
C ARG A 2 -0.14 21.11 -13.04
N ALA A 3 1.00 20.79 -13.64
CA ALA A 3 1.18 19.49 -14.29
C ALA A 3 0.81 18.37 -13.29
N PRO A 4 0.10 17.31 -13.72
CA PRO A 4 -0.15 16.18 -12.84
C PRO A 4 1.20 15.65 -12.35
N VAL A 5 1.34 15.52 -11.02
CA VAL A 5 2.56 15.04 -10.35
C VAL A 5 3.00 13.67 -10.89
N PHE A 6 2.11 12.97 -11.59
CA PHE A 6 2.32 11.69 -12.23
C PHE A 6 3.31 11.69 -13.41
N LEU A 7 3.62 12.83 -14.04
CA LEU A 7 4.45 12.87 -15.25
C LEU A 7 5.98 12.81 -15.02
N LEU A 8 6.45 12.33 -13.87
CA LEU A 8 7.86 12.41 -13.47
C LEU A 8 8.43 11.02 -13.09
N SER A 9 9.20 10.44 -14.01
CA SER A 9 10.22 9.37 -13.93
C SER A 9 10.00 8.13 -13.03
N ALA A 10 10.61 7.00 -13.42
CA ALA A 10 10.62 5.75 -12.66
C ALA A 10 11.04 5.90 -11.17
N SER A 11 11.79 6.95 -10.82
CA SER A 11 12.24 7.23 -9.45
C SER A 11 11.10 7.51 -8.46
N ARG A 12 9.91 7.95 -8.89
CA ARG A 12 8.76 8.21 -7.98
C ARG A 12 7.91 6.97 -7.68
N GLN A 13 7.89 5.94 -8.54
CA GLN A 13 7.22 4.66 -8.22
C GLN A 13 7.88 3.99 -6.99
N ASN A 14 9.19 4.18 -6.83
CA ASN A 14 9.92 3.73 -5.64
C ASN A 14 9.49 4.46 -4.36
N LEU A 15 8.99 5.70 -4.44
CA LEU A 15 8.58 6.46 -3.25
C LEU A 15 7.34 5.87 -2.58
N GLY A 16 6.35 5.42 -3.37
CA GLY A 16 5.18 4.74 -2.83
C GLY A 16 5.57 3.50 -2.04
N ARG A 17 6.46 2.68 -2.61
CA ARG A 17 7.01 1.48 -1.96
C ARG A 17 7.74 1.79 -0.65
N LEU A 18 8.61 2.80 -0.66
CA LEU A 18 9.36 3.20 0.55
C LEU A 18 8.44 3.69 1.68
N LEU A 19 7.35 4.40 1.35
CA LEU A 19 6.36 4.81 2.33
C LEU A 19 5.65 3.61 2.97
N LEU A 20 5.21 2.64 2.15
CA LEU A 20 4.61 1.38 2.62
C LEU A 20 5.56 0.61 3.55
N ILE A 21 6.81 0.40 3.13
CA ILE A 21 7.85 -0.22 3.97
C ILE A 21 7.98 0.52 5.29
N ARG A 22 8.04 1.85 5.26
CA ARG A 22 8.22 2.65 6.48
C ARG A 22 7.05 2.52 7.44
N ILE A 23 5.82 2.47 6.94
CA ILE A 23 4.62 2.25 7.76
C ILE A 23 4.71 0.90 8.49
N LEU A 24 5.03 -0.17 7.76
CA LEU A 24 5.11 -1.52 8.34
C LEU A 24 6.23 -1.64 9.38
N VAL A 25 7.40 -1.05 9.10
CA VAL A 25 8.51 -1.00 10.06
C VAL A 25 8.13 -0.24 11.33
N LEU A 26 7.49 0.92 11.20
CA LEU A 26 7.07 1.70 12.36
C LEU A 26 5.98 1.01 13.18
N ALA A 27 5.03 0.33 12.52
CA ALA A 27 4.02 -0.47 13.20
C ALA A 27 4.65 -1.61 14.01
N ALA A 28 5.59 -2.34 13.41
CA ALA A 28 6.33 -3.41 14.10
C ALA A 28 7.17 -2.86 15.27
N GLN A 29 7.87 -1.73 15.08
CA GLN A 29 8.65 -1.08 16.14
C GLN A 29 7.79 -0.57 17.30
N ALA A 30 6.55 -0.17 17.02
CA ALA A 30 5.58 0.23 18.04
C ALA A 30 4.97 -0.97 18.78
N GLY A 31 5.29 -2.21 18.39
CA GLY A 31 4.67 -3.41 18.96
C GLY A 31 3.18 -3.53 18.63
N ALA A 32 2.73 -2.93 17.52
CA ALA A 32 1.33 -2.98 17.13
C ALA A 32 0.96 -4.39 16.63
N ALA A 33 -0.25 -4.85 16.98
CA ALA A 33 -0.83 -6.08 16.45
C ALA A 33 -1.48 -5.88 15.08
N SER A 34 -1.93 -4.65 14.78
CA SER A 34 -2.64 -4.32 13.55
C SER A 34 -2.25 -2.95 13.02
N VAL A 35 -2.27 -2.77 11.70
CA VAL A 35 -2.11 -1.46 11.04
C VAL A 35 -3.11 -1.29 9.91
N ALA A 36 -3.70 -0.10 9.78
CA ALA A 36 -4.60 0.26 8.69
C ALA A 36 -4.10 1.53 7.99
N PHE A 37 -4.11 1.54 6.66
CA PHE A 37 -3.73 2.73 5.88
C PHE A 37 -4.54 2.85 4.59
N PRO A 38 -4.83 4.08 4.13
CA PRO A 38 -5.60 4.31 2.91
C PRO A 38 -4.74 4.14 1.66
N ALA A 39 -5.38 4.18 0.48
CA ALA A 39 -4.68 4.31 -0.81
C ALA A 39 -3.87 5.64 -0.88
N ILE A 40 -2.59 5.56 -0.54
CA ILE A 40 -1.70 6.73 -0.39
C ILE A 40 -1.53 7.42 -1.75
N SER A 41 -1.54 8.75 -1.75
CA SER A 41 -1.35 9.61 -2.94
C SER A 41 -2.43 9.51 -4.02
N CYS A 42 -3.52 8.78 -3.80
CA CYS A 42 -4.59 8.57 -4.79
C CYS A 42 -5.67 9.67 -4.83
N GLY A 43 -5.70 10.57 -3.84
CA GLY A 43 -6.64 11.69 -3.77
C GLY A 43 -6.17 12.90 -4.58
N ILE A 44 -6.03 14.06 -3.93
CA ILE A 44 -5.62 15.32 -4.57
C ILE A 44 -4.26 15.25 -5.30
N TYR A 45 -3.42 14.26 -4.96
CA TYR A 45 -2.11 14.04 -5.59
C TYR A 45 -2.19 13.22 -6.89
N GLY A 46 -3.34 12.61 -7.18
CA GLY A 46 -3.66 12.02 -8.49
C GLY A 46 -2.76 10.85 -8.90
N TYR A 47 -2.16 10.14 -7.95
CA TYR A 47 -1.40 8.93 -8.29
C TYR A 47 -2.37 7.84 -8.81
N PRO A 48 -2.02 7.09 -9.88
CA PRO A 48 -2.97 6.17 -10.49
C PRO A 48 -3.38 5.05 -9.55
N LEU A 49 -4.70 4.80 -9.50
CA LEU A 49 -5.30 3.83 -8.60
C LEU A 49 -4.76 2.41 -8.81
N GLU A 50 -4.63 1.97 -10.07
CA GLU A 50 -4.08 0.64 -10.39
C GLU A 50 -2.64 0.47 -9.90
N GLN A 51 -1.80 1.48 -10.10
CA GLN A 51 -0.40 1.42 -9.69
C GLN A 51 -0.27 1.46 -8.17
N ALA A 52 -1.07 2.31 -7.50
CA ALA A 52 -1.12 2.37 -6.04
C ALA A 52 -1.55 1.03 -5.45
N ALA A 53 -2.63 0.45 -5.99
CA ALA A 53 -3.17 -0.80 -5.51
C ALA A 53 -2.18 -1.95 -5.69
N ALA A 54 -1.54 -2.04 -6.87
CA ALA A 54 -0.52 -3.04 -7.16
C ALA A 54 0.67 -2.95 -6.20
N ILE A 55 1.21 -1.74 -5.98
CA ILE A 55 2.34 -1.55 -5.06
C ILE A 55 1.94 -1.89 -3.63
N ALA A 56 0.78 -1.46 -3.16
CA ALA A 56 0.32 -1.74 -1.79
C ALA A 56 0.14 -3.24 -1.54
N VAL A 57 -0.55 -3.95 -2.43
CA VAL A 57 -0.76 -5.40 -2.30
C VAL A 57 0.56 -6.16 -2.42
N GLU A 58 1.41 -5.80 -3.38
CA GLU A 58 2.72 -6.44 -3.53
C GLU A 58 3.57 -6.32 -2.25
N GLU A 59 3.61 -5.12 -1.65
CA GLU A 59 4.39 -4.90 -0.43
C GLU A 59 3.83 -5.63 0.77
N VAL A 60 2.51 -5.61 0.96
CA VAL A 60 1.85 -6.34 2.05
C VAL A 60 2.06 -7.85 1.91
N CYS A 61 1.94 -8.41 0.69
CA CYS A 61 2.18 -9.83 0.46
C CYS A 61 3.67 -10.20 0.61
N ARG A 62 4.59 -9.29 0.30
CA ARG A 62 6.04 -9.51 0.44
C ARG A 62 6.51 -9.39 1.89
N GLN A 63 5.93 -8.47 2.66
CA GLN A 63 6.40 -8.13 3.98
C GLN A 63 5.56 -8.76 5.08
N ARG A 64 6.11 -9.81 5.66
CA ARG A 64 5.89 -10.15 7.06
C ARG A 64 7.24 -10.05 7.77
N PRO A 65 7.47 -9.00 8.58
CA PRO A 65 8.73 -8.93 9.31
C PRO A 65 8.78 -10.14 10.26
N ALA A 66 9.82 -10.97 10.12
CA ALA A 66 10.04 -12.08 11.02
C ALA A 66 10.14 -11.55 12.46
N HIS A 67 9.51 -12.24 13.41
CA HIS A 67 9.42 -11.81 14.82
C HIS A 67 8.67 -10.47 15.06
N SER A 68 7.85 -10.02 14.11
CA SER A 68 6.92 -8.90 14.32
C SER A 68 5.70 -9.34 15.11
N SER A 69 5.19 -8.46 15.97
CA SER A 69 3.86 -8.59 16.59
C SER A 69 2.71 -8.27 15.62
N LEU A 70 3.02 -7.78 14.41
CA LEU A 70 2.03 -7.35 13.43
C LEU A 70 1.34 -8.55 12.78
N GLU A 71 0.10 -8.81 13.19
CA GLU A 71 -0.74 -9.93 12.74
C GLU A 71 -1.67 -9.52 11.60
N GLU A 72 -2.17 -8.27 11.60
CA GLU A 72 -3.16 -7.78 10.65
C GLU A 72 -2.71 -6.50 9.93
N ILE A 73 -2.92 -6.47 8.61
CA ILE A 73 -2.71 -5.28 7.77
C ILE A 73 -4.01 -5.02 6.99
N VAL A 74 -4.59 -3.83 7.17
CA VAL A 74 -5.84 -3.43 6.52
C VAL A 74 -5.57 -2.37 5.45
N LEU A 75 -5.82 -2.72 4.19
CA LEU A 75 -5.83 -1.78 3.07
C LEU A 75 -7.19 -1.06 3.02
N VAL A 76 -7.22 0.21 3.41
CA VAL A 76 -8.46 0.99 3.52
C VAL A 76 -8.80 1.60 2.16
N ALA A 77 -9.87 1.10 1.54
CA ALA A 77 -10.47 1.70 0.35
C ALA A 77 -11.51 2.75 0.74
N PHE A 78 -11.40 3.95 0.21
CA PHE A 78 -12.38 5.03 0.42
C PHE A 78 -13.68 4.78 -0.37
N ASP A 79 -13.56 4.13 -1.54
CA ASP A 79 -14.67 3.84 -2.44
C ASP A 79 -14.64 2.38 -2.92
N SER A 80 -15.72 1.95 -3.58
CA SER A 80 -15.85 0.60 -4.11
C SER A 80 -14.83 0.31 -5.22
N SER A 81 -14.51 1.30 -6.05
CA SER A 81 -13.55 1.17 -7.16
C SER A 81 -12.14 0.77 -6.68
N MET A 82 -11.68 1.33 -5.56
CA MET A 82 -10.42 0.93 -4.95
C MET A 82 -10.55 -0.43 -4.23
N ALA A 83 -11.68 -0.69 -3.57
CA ALA A 83 -11.92 -1.96 -2.89
C ALA A 83 -11.87 -3.15 -3.87
N GLU A 84 -12.52 -3.02 -5.03
CA GLU A 84 -12.52 -4.01 -6.10
C GLU A 84 -11.10 -4.30 -6.63
N ARG A 85 -10.26 -3.27 -6.76
CA ARG A 85 -8.84 -3.45 -7.17
C ARG A 85 -8.06 -4.23 -6.13
N TYR A 86 -8.20 -3.90 -4.85
CA TYR A 86 -7.54 -4.65 -3.78
C TYR A 86 -8.00 -6.11 -3.74
N GLN A 87 -9.31 -6.35 -3.80
CA GLN A 87 -9.87 -7.70 -3.79
C GLN A 87 -9.37 -8.54 -4.95
N ARG A 88 -9.37 -7.99 -6.17
CA ARG A 88 -8.83 -8.66 -7.36
C ARG A 88 -7.35 -9.04 -7.18
N LEU A 89 -6.52 -8.08 -6.79
CA LEU A 89 -5.07 -8.29 -6.65
C LEU A 89 -4.72 -9.27 -5.51
N LEU A 90 -5.46 -9.24 -4.40
CA LEU A 90 -5.29 -10.21 -3.30
C LEU A 90 -5.74 -11.62 -3.70
N GLY A 91 -6.77 -11.74 -4.55
CA GLY A 91 -7.17 -13.02 -5.14
C GLY A 91 -6.11 -13.62 -6.06
N GLU A 92 -5.37 -12.78 -6.78
CA GLU A 92 -4.23 -13.19 -7.62
C GLU A 92 -2.97 -13.50 -6.80
N ARG A 93 -2.82 -12.90 -5.62
CA ARG A 93 -1.63 -13.00 -4.75
C ARG A 93 -2.03 -13.21 -3.29
N PRO A 94 -2.35 -14.46 -2.89
CA PRO A 94 -2.73 -14.75 -1.53
C PRO A 94 -1.59 -14.41 -0.57
N VAL A 95 -1.91 -13.71 0.52
CA VAL A 95 -0.97 -13.53 1.64
C VAL A 95 -0.78 -14.90 2.29
N ALA A 96 0.47 -15.35 2.46
CA ALA A 96 0.76 -16.56 3.22
C ALA A 96 0.28 -16.36 4.67
N ARG A 97 -0.65 -17.21 5.13
CA ARG A 97 -1.26 -17.14 6.46
C ARG A 97 -0.23 -17.29 7.57
#